data_AF-A0A349BT19-F1
#
_entry.id   AF-A0A349BT19-F1
#
_cell.length_a   1.000
_cell.length_b   1.000
_cell.length_c   1.000
_cell.angle_alpha   90.00
_cell.angle_beta   90.00
_cell.angle_gamma   90.00
#
_symmetry.space_group_name_H-M   'P 1'
#
loop_
_entity.id
_entity.type
_entity.pdbx_description
1 polymer ?
#
loop_
_entity_poly.entity_id
_entity_poly.type
_entity_poly.pdbx_seq_one_letter_code
_entity_poly.pdbx_strand_id
1 'polypeptide(L)' 'KEIRFGPNTDEHDYEFKKKHAEKFLKEGAKLKAFVFFKGRSIVFKEKGQILLLRLAQDLEELGKVEQM' A
#
# COMPACT_ATOMS: atom_id res chain seq x y z
N LYS A 1 6.25 -7.16 -7.90
CA LYS A 1 5.22 -7.74 -7.01
C LYS A 1 4.14 -6.69 -6.79
N GLU A 2 2.91 -7.12 -6.52
CA GLU A 2 1.78 -6.21 -6.40
C GLU A 2 1.06 -6.44 -5.06
N ILE A 3 0.68 -5.35 -4.39
CA ILE A 3 -0.12 -5.39 -3.16
C ILE A 3 -1.37 -4.57 -3.37
N ARG A 4 -2.50 -5.21 -3.07
CA ARG A 4 -3.82 -4.63 -3.22
C ARG A 4 -4.41 -4.30 -1.85
N PHE A 5 -4.88 -3.07 -1.72
CA PHE A 5 -5.61 -2.59 -0.56
C PHE A 5 -7.09 -2.41 -0.86
N GLY A 6 -7.90 -2.51 0.19
CA GLY A 6 -9.31 -2.15 0.15
C GLY A 6 -9.53 -0.78 0.79
N PRO A 7 -10.64 -0.08 0.47
CA PRO A 7 -11.02 1.16 1.12
C PRO A 7 -11.32 1.01 2.62
N ASN A 8 -11.60 -0.23 3.04
CA ASN A 8 -11.84 -0.61 4.44
C ASN A 8 -10.72 -1.51 4.96
N THR A 9 -9.48 -1.33 4.51
CA THR A 9 -8.35 -2.07 5.10
C THR A 9 -8.19 -1.66 6.56
N ASP A 10 -8.36 -2.63 7.46
CA ASP A 10 -8.11 -2.49 8.89
C ASP A 10 -6.62 -2.54 9.21
N GLU A 11 -6.25 -2.13 10.43
CA GLU A 11 -4.84 -2.04 10.86
C GLU A 11 -4.10 -3.38 10.77
N HIS A 12 -4.75 -4.48 11.13
CA HIS A 12 -4.15 -5.81 11.04
C HIS A 12 -3.85 -6.24 9.58
N ASP A 13 -4.77 -5.95 8.65
CA ASP A 13 -4.57 -6.22 7.21
C ASP A 13 -3.47 -5.33 6.63
N TYR A 14 -3.41 -4.07 7.07
CA TYR A 14 -2.34 -3.15 6.71
C TYR A 14 -0.97 -3.67 7.15
N GLU A 15 -0.81 -4.05 8.42
CA GLU A 15 0.47 -4.55 8.94
C GLU A 15 0.93 -5.83 8.23
N PHE A 16 0.02 -6.75 7.96
CA PHE A 16 0.34 -7.97 7.21
C PHE A 16 0.88 -7.66 5.80
N LYS A 17 0.22 -6.71 5.10
CA LYS A 17 0.63 -6.27 3.77
C LYS A 17 1.92 -5.46 3.79
N LYS A 18 2.11 -4.60 4.79
CA LYS A 18 3.35 -3.86 5.01
C LYS A 18 4.53 -4.84 5.15
N LYS A 19 4.42 -5.85 6.02
CA LYS A 19 5.49 -6.86 6.18
C LYS A 19 5.84 -7.58 4.87
N HIS A 20 4.83 -7.86 4.03
CA HIS A 20 5.07 -8.42 2.69
C HIS A 20 5.76 -7.42 1.75
N ALA A 21 5.34 -6.16 1.78
CA ALA A 21 5.98 -5.08 1.03
C ALA A 21 7.46 -4.94 1.40
N GLU A 22 7.76 -4.88 2.70
CA GLU A 22 9.11 -4.80 3.24
C GLU A 22 9.96 -5.99 2.79
N LYS A 23 9.39 -7.21 2.85
CA LYS A 23 10.08 -8.41 2.38
C LYS A 23 10.42 -8.33 0.89
N PHE A 24 9.46 -7.91 0.05
CA PHE A 24 9.70 -7.78 -1.38
C PHE A 24 10.76 -6.73 -1.72
N LEU A 25 10.78 -5.60 -1.02
CA LEU A 25 11.80 -4.57 -1.19
C LEU A 25 13.18 -5.07 -0.73
N LYS A 26 13.25 -5.80 0.39
CA LYS A 26 14.49 -6.43 0.87
C LYS A 26 15.03 -7.50 -0.08
N GLU A 27 14.15 -8.20 -0.80
CA GLU A 27 14.53 -9.14 -1.88
C GLU A 27 14.95 -8.42 -3.18
N GLY A 28 14.93 -7.07 -3.22
CA GLY A 28 15.28 -6.27 -4.40
C GLY A 28 14.20 -6.25 -5.49
N ALA A 29 12.99 -6.70 -5.17
CA ALA A 29 11.88 -6.72 -6.12
C ALA A 29 11.15 -5.37 -6.16
N LYS A 30 10.77 -4.93 -7.35
CA LYS A 30 9.88 -3.76 -7.51
C LYS A 30 8.49 -4.07 -6.95
N LEU A 31 7.93 -3.13 -6.20
CA LEU A 31 6.61 -3.23 -5.59
C LEU A 31 5.65 -2.21 -6.21
N LYS A 32 4.44 -2.66 -6.56
CA LYS A 32 3.33 -1.79 -6.95
C LYS A 32 2.18 -1.93 -5.94
N ALA A 33 1.87 -0.86 -5.22
CA ALA A 33 0.76 -0.81 -4.28
C ALA A 33 -0.42 -0.05 -4.90
N PHE A 34 -1.65 -0.55 -4.76
CA PHE A 34 -2.84 0.16 -5.22
C PHE A 34 -4.05 -0.15 -4.35
N VAL A 35 -4.99 0.80 -4.29
CA VAL A 35 -6.28 0.65 -3.61
C VAL A 35 -7.35 0.36 -4.64
N PHE A 36 -8.09 -0.73 -4.45
CA PHE A 36 -9.18 -1.09 -5.34
C PHE A 36 -10.52 -0.65 -4.77
N PHE A 37 -11.17 0.28 -5.46
CA PHE A 37 -12.51 0.74 -5.12
C PHE A 37 -13.54 0.00 -5.98
N LYS A 38 -14.57 -0.58 -5.34
CA LYS A 38 -15.67 -1.26 -6.06
C LYS A 38 -16.99 -0.52 -5.84
N GLY A 39 -17.67 -0.18 -6.93
CA GLY A 39 -18.98 0.49 -6.88
C GLY A 39 -18.94 1.81 -6.10
N ARG A 40 -19.81 1.94 -5.10
CA ARG A 40 -19.94 3.17 -4.29
C ARG A 40 -18.76 3.43 -3.35
N SER A 41 -17.81 2.50 -3.21
CA SER A 41 -16.67 2.69 -2.31
C SER A 41 -15.66 3.75 -2.80
N ILE A 42 -15.81 4.26 -4.03
CA ILE A 42 -14.96 5.35 -4.53
C ILE A 42 -15.08 6.65 -3.71
N VAL A 43 -16.17 6.82 -2.94
CA VAL A 43 -16.30 7.92 -1.97
C VAL A 43 -15.19 7.90 -0.91
N PHE A 44 -14.55 6.75 -0.68
CA PHE A 44 -13.43 6.60 0.24
C PHE A 44 -12.06 6.79 -0.44
N LYS A 45 -12.01 7.40 -1.63
CA LYS A 45 -10.75 7.65 -2.36
C LYS A 45 -9.69 8.34 -1.51
N GLU A 46 -10.09 9.32 -0.69
CA GLU A 46 -9.19 10.05 0.21
C GLU A 46 -8.58 9.12 1.27
N LYS A 47 -9.38 8.22 1.85
CA LYS A 47 -8.86 7.20 2.79
C LYS A 47 -7.85 6.29 2.13
N GLY A 48 -8.12 5.85 0.89
CA GLY A 48 -7.17 5.05 0.15
C GLY A 48 -5.88 5.80 -0.19
N GLN A 49 -5.96 7.08 -0.52
CA GLN A 49 -4.78 7.92 -0.74
C GLN A 49 -3.94 8.05 0.54
N ILE A 50 -4.57 8.33 1.68
CA ILE A 50 -3.89 8.38 2.98
C ILE A 50 -3.20 7.05 3.29
N LEU A 51 -3.86 5.93 3.00
CA LEU A 51 -3.28 4.59 3.21
C LEU A 51 -2.04 4.37 2.35
N LEU A 52 -2.07 4.76 1.07
CA LEU A 52 -0.91 4.62 0.19
C LEU A 52 0.23 5.55 0.60
N LEU A 53 -0.07 6.78 1.02
CA LEU A 53 0.92 7.72 1.56
C LEU A 53 1.57 7.17 2.83
N ARG A 54 0.77 6.61 3.75
CA ARG A 54 1.28 5.95 4.96
C ARG A 54 2.23 4.81 4.61
N LEU A 55 1.83 3.95 3.66
CA LEU A 55 2.67 2.85 3.20
C LEU A 55 3.97 3.35 2.56
N ALA A 56 3.92 4.39 1.74
CA ALA A 56 5.10 4.97 1.11
C ALA A 56 6.09 5.50 2.16
N GLN A 57 5.58 6.20 3.18
CA GLN A 57 6.40 6.72 4.28
C GLN A 57 6.99 5.60 5.14
N ASP A 58 6.20 4.57 5.46
CA ASP A 58 6.65 3.39 6.20
C ASP A 58 7.73 2.57 5.45
N LEU A 59 7.79 2.67 4.12
CA LEU A 59 8.73 1.93 3.28
C LEU A 59 9.89 2.79 2.76
N GLU A 60 9.90 4.09 3.07
CA GLU A 60 10.92 5.04 2.61
C GLU A 60 12.34 4.63 3.03
N GLU A 61 12.48 3.99 4.20
CA GLU A 61 13.75 3.47 4.69
C GLU A 61 14.26 2.24 3.92
N LEU A 62 13.35 1.50 3.26
CA LEU A 62 13.68 0.26 2.55
C LEU A 62 13.76 0.44 1.03
N GLY A 63 13.20 1.51 0.49
CA GLY A 63 13.18 1.78 -0.94
C GLY A 63 12.76 3.19 -1.27
N LYS A 64 13.09 3.64 -2.48
CA LYS A 64 12.64 4.94 -3.00
C LYS A 64 11.34 4.79 -3.79
N VAL A 65 10.42 5.72 -3.59
CA VAL A 65 9.20 5.84 -4.40
C VAL A 65 9.60 6.28 -5.82
N GLU A 66 9.39 5.41 -6.82
CA GLU A 66 9.68 5.75 -8.22
C GLU A 66 8.55 6.57 -8.87
N GLN A 67 7.28 6.26 -8.57
CA GLN A 67 6.10 6.95 -9.13
C GLN A 67 4.93 6.94 -8.14
N MET A 68 4.20 8.05 -8.07
CA MET A 68 2.98 8.24 -7.27
C MET A 68 1.80 8.60 -8.16
#